data_AF-A0A842Y8W1-F1
#
_entry.id   AF-A0A842Y8W1-F1
#
_cell.length_a   1.000
_cell.length_b   1.000
_cell.length_c   1.000
_cell.angle_alpha   90.00
_cell.angle_beta   90.00
_cell.angle_gamma   90.00
#
_symmetry.space_group_name_H-M   'P 1'
#
loop_
_entity.id
_entity.type
_entity.pdbx_description
1 polymer ?
#
loop_
_entity_poly.entity_id
_entity_poly.type
_entity_poly.pdbx_seq_one_letter_code
_entity_poly.pdbx_strand_id
1 'polypeptide(L)'
;MLRLYEIAKKARSGEEGAQNENLLTGIFVWVNERYPQFLLKIFEQSHYFGRIDEFNKLVSQFEKDDLQLDSIDSSLDGSAEFGRLDAVFKGKIFTLGLENKVVPIAKLKPNDLHNQIERYCQAMEKTELSSEWLILVITPDSESDAKKELGPFSKTFSDKVCWISWQKVWDISKDIIESPNISKDKKLVLGELKGGLELANLKLIKPKPNRCNTDKNPKNYRNKKPCSLINS
;
A
#
# COMPACT_ATOMS: atom_id res chain seq x y z
N MET A 1 15.54 18.61 -1.82
CA MET A 1 14.72 18.84 -0.61
C MET A 1 13.59 19.83 -0.90
N LEU A 2 12.72 19.52 -1.88
CA LEU A 2 11.63 20.40 -2.37
C LEU A 2 10.27 19.68 -2.49
N ARG A 3 10.23 18.36 -2.32
CA ARG A 3 9.09 17.50 -2.72
C ARG A 3 8.01 17.34 -1.66
N LEU A 4 8.37 17.31 -0.37
CA LEU A 4 7.40 17.28 0.74
C LEU A 4 6.59 18.58 0.83
N TYR A 5 7.19 19.70 0.38
CA TYR A 5 6.51 20.97 0.26
C TYR A 5 5.45 20.97 -0.84
N GLU A 6 5.69 20.30 -1.97
CA GLU A 6 4.71 20.17 -3.06
C GLU A 6 3.50 19.33 -2.64
N ILE A 7 3.77 18.19 -1.98
CA ILE A 7 2.76 17.37 -1.30
C ILE A 7 1.97 18.23 -0.31
N ALA A 8 2.65 18.92 0.61
CA ALA A 8 2.02 19.72 1.65
C ALA A 8 1.27 20.94 1.11
N LYS A 9 1.67 21.47 -0.05
CA LYS A 9 0.97 22.58 -0.73
C LYS A 9 -0.32 22.08 -1.37
N LYS A 10 -0.31 20.90 -2.00
CA LYS A 10 -1.49 20.28 -2.60
C LYS A 10 -2.50 19.80 -1.56
N ALA A 11 -2.03 19.20 -0.46
CA ALA A 11 -2.89 18.76 0.64
C ALA A 11 -3.63 19.92 1.37
N ARG A 12 -3.26 21.19 1.15
CA ARG A 12 -3.93 22.36 1.76
C ARG A 12 -5.12 22.90 0.95
N SER A 13 -5.34 22.41 -0.26
CA SER A 13 -6.40 22.89 -1.15
C SER A 13 -7.23 21.72 -1.68
N GLY A 14 -8.55 21.81 -1.59
CA GLY A 14 -9.47 20.78 -2.09
C GLY A 14 -10.46 20.30 -1.03
N GLU A 15 -11.32 19.37 -1.41
CA GLU A 15 -12.24 18.68 -0.49
C GLU A 15 -11.47 17.74 0.45
N GLU A 16 -11.99 17.51 1.67
CA GLU A 16 -11.31 16.75 2.73
C GLU A 16 -10.78 15.37 2.26
N GLY A 17 -11.54 14.66 1.42
CA GLY A 17 -11.11 13.37 0.85
C GLY A 17 -9.86 13.50 -0.02
N ALA A 18 -9.82 14.48 -0.92
CA ALA A 18 -8.66 14.73 -1.78
C ALA A 18 -7.45 15.24 -0.99
N GLN A 19 -7.67 16.01 0.08
CA GLN A 19 -6.59 16.44 0.98
C GLN A 19 -5.94 15.24 1.68
N ASN A 20 -6.75 14.33 2.19
CA ASN A 20 -6.29 13.12 2.85
C ASN A 20 -5.59 12.15 1.88
N GLU A 21 -6.08 12.00 0.65
CA GLU A 21 -5.40 11.22 -0.40
C GLU A 21 -4.02 11.81 -0.72
N ASN A 22 -3.93 13.11 -0.95
CA ASN A 22 -2.65 13.79 -1.19
C ASN A 22 -1.68 13.67 -0.01
N LEU A 23 -2.18 13.79 1.23
CA LEU A 23 -1.37 13.61 2.43
C LEU A 23 -0.78 12.19 2.49
N LEU A 24 -1.62 11.16 2.33
CA LEU A 24 -1.15 9.77 2.39
C LEU A 24 -0.23 9.41 1.24
N THR A 25 -0.52 9.84 0.01
CA THR A 25 0.38 9.68 -1.13
C THR A 25 1.74 10.25 -0.82
N GLY A 26 1.79 11.47 -0.28
CA GLY A 26 3.06 12.11 -0.01
C GLY A 26 3.85 11.49 1.14
N ILE A 27 3.18 11.05 2.20
CA ILE A 27 3.82 10.31 3.29
C ILE A 27 4.34 8.96 2.77
N PHE A 28 3.54 8.24 1.98
CA PHE A 28 3.94 6.96 1.39
C PHE A 28 5.16 7.12 0.48
N VAL A 29 5.16 8.12 -0.41
CA VAL A 29 6.31 8.45 -1.25
C VAL A 29 7.54 8.78 -0.40
N TRP A 30 7.39 9.63 0.62
CA TRP A 30 8.49 10.02 1.49
C TRP A 30 9.11 8.84 2.26
N VAL A 31 8.27 7.91 2.74
CA VAL A 31 8.73 6.67 3.36
C VAL A 31 9.57 5.86 2.38
N ASN A 32 9.09 5.68 1.15
CA ASN A 32 9.79 4.85 0.17
C ASN A 32 11.04 5.52 -0.41
N GLU A 33 11.12 6.85 -0.47
CA GLU A 33 12.38 7.56 -0.78
C GLU A 33 13.48 7.32 0.27
N ARG A 34 13.11 7.08 1.54
CA ARG A 34 14.06 6.91 2.66
C ARG A 34 14.27 5.47 3.08
N TYR A 35 13.29 4.62 2.81
CA TYR A 35 13.33 3.21 3.10
C TYR A 35 12.70 2.40 1.96
N PRO A 36 13.37 2.31 0.79
CA PRO A 36 12.83 1.65 -0.40
C PRO A 36 12.42 0.19 -0.18
N GLN A 37 13.06 -0.50 0.78
CA GLN A 37 12.70 -1.88 1.13
C GLN A 37 11.28 -2.01 1.71
N PHE A 38 10.67 -0.91 2.16
CA PHE A 38 9.27 -0.91 2.57
C PHE A 38 8.35 -1.26 1.40
N LEU A 39 8.59 -0.68 0.22
CA LEU A 39 7.80 -0.92 -0.98
C LEU A 39 7.84 -2.39 -1.40
N LEU A 40 9.00 -3.06 -1.30
CA LEU A 40 9.13 -4.51 -1.49
C LEU A 40 8.17 -5.30 -0.59
N LYS A 41 8.11 -4.96 0.70
CA LYS A 41 7.22 -5.63 1.66
C LYS A 41 5.75 -5.39 1.37
N ILE A 42 5.41 -4.23 0.81
CA ILE A 42 4.07 -3.91 0.34
C ILE A 42 3.70 -4.82 -0.84
N PHE A 43 4.60 -5.00 -1.81
CA PHE A 43 4.37 -5.92 -2.93
C PHE A 43 4.25 -7.36 -2.48
N GLU A 44 5.15 -7.88 -1.65
CA GLU A 44 5.10 -9.26 -1.15
C GLU A 44 3.75 -9.62 -0.49
N GLN A 45 2.99 -8.61 -0.02
CA GLN A 45 1.74 -8.76 0.70
C GLN A 45 0.52 -8.23 -0.06
N SER A 46 0.70 -7.74 -1.29
CA SER A 46 -0.40 -7.25 -2.11
C SER A 46 -1.14 -8.40 -2.79
N HIS A 47 -2.43 -8.19 -3.03
CA HIS A 47 -3.25 -9.12 -3.79
C HIS A 47 -3.14 -8.82 -5.26
N TYR A 48 -2.98 -9.90 -6.04
CA TYR A 48 -2.94 -9.83 -7.49
C TYR A 48 -4.26 -10.26 -8.10
N PHE A 49 -4.72 -9.52 -9.11
CA PHE A 49 -5.93 -9.87 -9.86
C PHE A 49 -5.65 -10.90 -10.98
N GLY A 50 -4.39 -11.08 -11.35
CA GLY A 50 -3.93 -12.00 -12.39
C GLY A 50 -3.39 -13.34 -11.86
N ARG A 51 -2.54 -14.01 -12.66
CA ARG A 51 -1.93 -15.31 -12.31
C ARG A 51 -0.77 -15.13 -11.33
N ILE A 52 -0.74 -15.97 -10.29
CA ILE A 52 0.26 -15.88 -9.22
C ILE A 52 1.71 -16.07 -9.71
N ASP A 53 1.93 -16.88 -10.75
CA ASP A 53 3.27 -17.11 -11.30
C ASP A 53 3.82 -15.87 -12.03
N GLU A 54 2.95 -15.13 -12.73
CA GLU A 54 3.31 -13.88 -13.39
C GLU A 54 3.64 -12.81 -12.35
N PHE A 55 2.88 -12.76 -11.26
CA PHE A 55 3.17 -11.90 -10.12
C PHE A 55 4.54 -12.17 -9.50
N ASN A 56 4.86 -13.43 -9.19
CA ASN A 56 6.16 -13.79 -8.61
C ASN A 56 7.33 -13.39 -9.51
N LYS A 57 7.15 -13.50 -10.83
CA LYS A 57 8.14 -13.03 -11.81
C LYS A 57 8.31 -11.51 -11.73
N LEU A 58 7.23 -10.74 -11.69
CA LEU A 58 7.27 -9.28 -11.57
C LEU A 58 7.93 -8.82 -10.26
N VAL A 59 7.59 -9.43 -9.13
CA VAL A 59 8.22 -9.15 -7.83
C VAL A 59 9.73 -9.42 -7.87
N SER A 60 10.16 -10.51 -8.52
CA SER A 60 11.60 -10.80 -8.65
C SER A 60 12.37 -9.79 -9.51
N GLN A 61 11.69 -9.09 -10.43
CA GLN A 61 12.28 -8.00 -11.20
C GLN A 61 12.38 -6.74 -10.35
N PHE A 62 11.35 -6.45 -9.56
CA PHE A 62 11.36 -5.35 -8.60
C PHE A 62 12.56 -5.43 -7.66
N GLU A 63 12.86 -6.61 -7.09
CA GLU A 63 14.01 -6.81 -6.20
C GLU A 63 15.37 -6.45 -6.83
N LYS A 64 15.45 -6.55 -8.16
CA LYS A 64 16.67 -6.28 -8.94
C LYS A 64 16.71 -4.85 -9.48
N ASP A 65 15.63 -4.10 -9.35
CA ASP A 65 15.52 -2.74 -9.87
C ASP A 65 15.66 -1.69 -8.76
N ASP A 66 16.28 -0.57 -9.12
CA ASP A 66 16.41 0.59 -8.23
C ASP A 66 15.34 1.61 -8.60
N LEU A 67 14.14 1.43 -8.05
CA LEU A 67 13.02 2.33 -8.30
C LEU A 67 13.22 3.69 -7.63
N GLN A 68 13.13 4.74 -8.44
CA GLN A 68 13.19 6.11 -7.97
C GLN A 68 11.87 6.82 -8.27
N LEU A 69 11.47 7.73 -7.39
CA LEU A 69 10.32 8.58 -7.65
C LEU A 69 10.59 9.42 -8.90
N ASP A 70 9.75 9.24 -9.91
CA ASP A 70 9.78 10.00 -11.16
C ASP A 70 8.87 11.23 -11.05
N SER A 71 7.60 11.02 -10.71
CA SER A 71 6.59 12.07 -10.68
C SER A 71 5.48 11.84 -9.65
N ILE A 72 4.79 12.92 -9.25
CA ILE A 72 3.61 12.92 -8.38
C ILE A 72 2.49 13.66 -9.12
N ASP A 73 1.26 13.14 -9.08
CA ASP A 73 0.10 13.68 -9.80
C ASP A 73 0.43 13.80 -11.30
N SER A 74 0.79 12.65 -11.87
CA SER A 74 1.42 12.54 -13.19
C SER A 74 0.41 12.14 -14.26
N SER A 75 0.29 12.96 -15.30
CA SER A 75 -0.30 12.57 -16.58
C SER A 75 0.74 11.79 -17.39
N LEU A 76 0.50 10.50 -17.59
CA LEU A 76 1.47 9.57 -18.21
C LEU A 76 1.90 9.96 -19.63
N ASP A 77 1.04 10.65 -20.39
CA ASP A 77 1.29 11.10 -21.75
C ASP A 77 1.31 12.65 -21.89
N GLY A 78 1.31 13.38 -20.77
CA GLY A 78 1.16 14.83 -20.76
C GLY A 78 -0.24 15.34 -21.10
N SER A 79 -1.19 14.44 -21.38
CA SER A 79 -2.59 14.76 -21.64
C SER A 79 -3.45 14.47 -20.40
N ALA A 80 -4.52 15.24 -20.23
CA ALA A 80 -5.50 14.97 -19.18
C ALA A 80 -6.46 13.81 -19.54
N GLU A 81 -6.32 13.21 -20.73
CA GLU A 81 -7.27 12.27 -21.31
C GLU A 81 -7.37 10.97 -20.51
N PHE A 82 -6.24 10.47 -20.02
CA PHE A 82 -6.17 9.20 -19.28
C PHE A 82 -6.27 9.35 -17.76
N GLY A 83 -6.37 10.59 -17.26
CA GLY A 83 -6.30 10.89 -15.83
C GLY A 83 -4.86 11.00 -15.33
N ARG A 84 -4.67 10.98 -14.00
CA ARG A 84 -3.37 11.18 -13.37
C ARG A 84 -3.15 10.19 -12.24
N LEU A 85 -2.03 9.46 -12.31
CA LEU A 85 -1.59 8.63 -11.19
C LEU A 85 -1.10 9.53 -10.04
N ASP A 86 -1.39 9.11 -8.82
CA ASP A 86 -0.95 9.82 -7.61
C ASP A 86 0.57 9.91 -7.52
N ALA A 87 1.26 8.82 -7.88
CA ALA A 87 2.71 8.81 -8.03
C ALA A 87 3.17 7.78 -9.06
N VAL A 88 4.34 8.03 -9.65
CA VAL A 88 5.03 7.09 -10.53
C VAL A 88 6.46 6.91 -10.03
N PHE A 89 6.87 5.66 -9.86
CA PHE A 89 8.25 5.27 -9.62
C PHE A 89 8.80 4.60 -10.86
N LYS A 90 9.97 5.02 -11.31
CA LYS A 90 10.66 4.46 -12.48
C LYS A 90 11.99 3.85 -12.07
N GLY A 91 12.27 2.69 -12.61
CA GLY A 91 13.56 2.03 -12.54
C GLY A 91 14.07 1.72 -13.94
N LYS A 92 15.09 0.89 -14.02
CA LYS A 92 15.73 0.49 -15.29
C LYS A 92 14.91 -0.55 -16.04
N ILE A 93 14.20 -1.40 -15.31
CA ILE A 93 13.48 -2.54 -15.89
C ILE A 93 12.00 -2.51 -15.55
N PHE A 94 11.60 -1.71 -14.56
CA PHE A 94 10.28 -1.71 -13.99
C PHE A 94 9.75 -0.28 -13.77
N THR A 95 8.45 -0.08 -14.03
CA THR A 95 7.73 1.15 -13.71
C THR A 95 6.52 0.83 -12.84
N LEU A 96 6.36 1.56 -11.74
CA LEU A 96 5.24 1.42 -10.83
C LEU A 96 4.37 2.69 -10.84
N GLY A 97 3.09 2.52 -11.19
CA GLY A 97 2.05 3.49 -10.91
C GLY A 97 1.41 3.28 -9.55
N LEU A 98 1.09 4.35 -8.84
CA LEU A 98 0.39 4.34 -7.56
C LEU A 98 -0.96 5.06 -7.69
N GLU A 99 -2.02 4.44 -7.17
CA GLU A 99 -3.33 5.06 -6.98
C GLU A 99 -3.81 4.79 -5.55
N ASN A 100 -4.03 5.85 -4.79
CA ASN A 100 -4.46 5.80 -3.41
C ASN A 100 -5.91 6.27 -3.28
N LYS A 101 -6.63 5.61 -2.37
CA LYS A 101 -7.98 6.00 -1.95
C LYS A 101 -8.06 6.00 -0.43
N VAL A 102 -8.69 7.03 0.12
CA VAL A 102 -8.99 7.10 1.58
C VAL A 102 -10.44 6.76 1.89
N VAL A 103 -11.28 6.71 0.86
CA VAL A 103 -12.68 6.30 0.96
C VAL A 103 -12.86 4.89 0.39
N PRO A 104 -13.75 4.06 0.96
CA PRO A 104 -14.11 2.76 0.40
C PRO A 104 -14.61 2.88 -1.04
N ILE A 105 -14.22 1.94 -1.90
CA ILE A 105 -14.53 1.98 -3.34
C ILE A 105 -16.04 2.01 -3.58
N ALA A 106 -16.82 1.28 -2.79
CA ALA A 106 -18.28 1.23 -2.88
C ALA A 106 -18.97 2.59 -2.62
N LYS A 107 -18.25 3.59 -2.06
CA LYS A 107 -18.75 4.96 -1.88
C LYS A 107 -18.40 5.89 -3.04
N LEU A 108 -17.53 5.46 -3.94
CA LEU A 108 -17.24 6.17 -5.17
C LEU A 108 -18.42 6.00 -6.14
N LYS A 109 -18.41 6.78 -7.23
CA LYS A 109 -19.36 6.54 -8.31
C LYS A 109 -19.16 5.11 -8.84
N PRO A 110 -20.24 4.39 -9.19
CA PRO A 110 -20.12 3.01 -9.68
C PRO A 110 -19.11 2.89 -10.83
N ASN A 111 -18.20 1.92 -10.73
CA ASN A 111 -17.13 1.64 -11.68
C ASN A 111 -16.13 2.78 -11.93
N ASP A 112 -16.18 3.87 -11.17
CA ASP A 112 -15.34 5.06 -11.45
C ASP A 112 -13.85 4.74 -11.30
N LEU A 113 -13.49 4.09 -10.19
CA LEU A 113 -12.12 3.64 -9.96
C LEU A 113 -11.72 2.53 -10.92
N HIS A 114 -12.59 1.53 -11.17
CA HIS A 114 -12.29 0.48 -12.14
C HIS A 114 -11.93 1.05 -13.52
N ASN A 115 -12.79 1.93 -14.05
CA ASN A 115 -12.59 2.59 -15.34
C ASN A 115 -11.35 3.50 -15.33
N GLN A 116 -11.06 4.14 -14.20
CA GLN A 116 -9.86 4.95 -14.02
C GLN A 116 -8.59 4.09 -14.09
N ILE A 117 -8.55 2.96 -13.38
CA ILE A 117 -7.43 2.01 -13.46
C ILE A 117 -7.26 1.46 -14.87
N GLU A 118 -8.34 1.11 -15.58
CA GLU A 118 -8.22 0.65 -16.98
C GLU A 118 -7.63 1.73 -17.90
N ARG A 119 -7.99 3.01 -17.72
CA ARG A 119 -7.38 4.12 -18.49
C ARG A 119 -5.89 4.24 -18.19
N TYR A 120 -5.48 4.07 -16.93
CA TYR A 120 -4.07 4.07 -16.57
C TYR A 120 -3.33 2.90 -17.20
N CYS A 121 -3.90 1.69 -17.19
CA CYS A 121 -3.31 0.54 -17.86
C CYS A 121 -3.10 0.81 -19.35
N GLN A 122 -4.08 1.41 -20.03
CA GLN A 122 -3.95 1.79 -21.45
C GLN A 122 -2.86 2.84 -21.68
N ALA A 123 -2.71 3.81 -20.77
CA ALA A 123 -1.67 4.82 -20.87
C ALA A 123 -0.28 4.22 -20.64
N MET A 124 -0.11 3.44 -19.58
CA MET A 124 1.13 2.73 -19.24
C MET A 124 1.58 1.83 -20.39
N GLU A 125 0.67 1.06 -21.00
CA GLU A 125 0.97 0.19 -22.13
C GLU A 125 1.49 0.97 -23.36
N LYS A 126 1.03 2.22 -23.56
CA LYS A 126 1.51 3.08 -24.66
C LYS A 126 2.85 3.73 -24.36
N THR A 127 3.11 4.09 -23.10
CA THR A 127 4.26 4.90 -22.71
C THR A 127 5.46 4.07 -22.27
N GLU A 128 5.22 2.92 -21.65
CA GLU A 128 6.23 2.05 -21.04
C GLU A 128 6.55 0.85 -21.94
N LEU A 129 6.84 1.10 -23.22
CA LEU A 129 7.05 0.05 -24.24
C LEU A 129 8.29 -0.84 -23.99
N SER A 130 9.22 -0.41 -23.14
CA SER A 130 10.49 -1.10 -22.87
C SER A 130 10.66 -1.59 -21.42
N SER A 131 9.69 -1.31 -20.56
CA SER A 131 9.72 -1.60 -19.11
C SER A 131 8.53 -2.46 -18.74
N GLU A 132 8.74 -3.42 -17.85
CA GLU A 132 7.62 -4.07 -17.19
C GLU A 132 6.94 -3.05 -16.28
N TRP A 133 5.62 -3.14 -16.13
CA TRP A 133 4.89 -2.15 -15.36
C TRP A 133 3.72 -2.72 -14.58
N LEU A 134 3.32 -1.98 -13.55
CA LEU A 134 2.28 -2.39 -12.61
C LEU A 134 1.62 -1.16 -12.00
N ILE A 135 0.33 -1.27 -11.66
CA ILE A 135 -0.42 -0.28 -10.90
C ILE A 135 -0.77 -0.86 -9.53
N LEU A 136 -0.20 -0.27 -8.48
CA LEU A 136 -0.55 -0.56 -7.09
C LEU A 136 -1.70 0.34 -6.65
N VAL A 137 -2.82 -0.28 -6.31
CA VAL A 137 -3.99 0.40 -5.75
C VAL A 137 -3.99 0.21 -4.23
N ILE A 138 -4.02 1.30 -3.46
CA ILE A 138 -4.12 1.25 -2.00
C ILE A 138 -5.45 1.84 -1.55
N THR A 139 -6.30 1.04 -0.89
CA THR A 139 -7.65 1.48 -0.47
C THR A 139 -7.96 1.06 0.97
N PRO A 140 -9.01 1.58 1.63
CA PRO A 140 -9.37 1.12 2.97
C PRO A 140 -10.18 -0.19 2.98
N ASP A 141 -10.47 -0.75 1.81
CA ASP A 141 -11.39 -1.88 1.66
C ASP A 141 -10.81 -3.21 2.19
N SER A 142 -11.69 -4.18 2.42
CA SER A 142 -11.28 -5.57 2.64
C SER A 142 -10.92 -6.23 1.30
N GLU A 143 -10.22 -7.36 1.33
CA GLU A 143 -9.91 -8.11 0.10
C GLU A 143 -11.17 -8.50 -0.66
N SER A 144 -12.23 -8.94 0.04
CA SER A 144 -13.50 -9.30 -0.59
C SER A 144 -14.19 -8.12 -1.24
N ASP A 145 -14.17 -6.95 -0.59
CA ASP A 145 -14.79 -5.74 -1.12
C ASP A 145 -13.98 -5.20 -2.31
N ALA A 146 -12.66 -5.13 -2.19
CA ALA A 146 -11.79 -4.71 -3.28
C ALA A 146 -11.94 -5.63 -4.50
N LYS A 147 -12.02 -6.95 -4.32
CA LYS A 147 -12.25 -7.90 -5.42
C LYS A 147 -13.59 -7.69 -6.12
N LYS A 148 -14.63 -7.39 -5.35
CA LYS A 148 -15.99 -7.15 -5.86
C LYS A 148 -16.09 -5.83 -6.61
N GLU A 149 -15.43 -4.78 -6.12
CA GLU A 149 -15.61 -3.41 -6.62
C GLU A 149 -14.54 -3.00 -7.66
N LEU A 150 -13.33 -3.56 -7.62
CA LEU A 150 -12.29 -3.35 -8.65
C LEU A 150 -12.35 -4.37 -9.78
N GLY A 151 -12.94 -5.55 -9.58
CA GLY A 151 -12.85 -6.68 -10.52
C GLY A 151 -14.15 -7.04 -11.25
N PRO A 152 -14.07 -7.81 -12.35
CA PRO A 152 -12.84 -8.28 -13.02
C PRO A 152 -12.32 -7.28 -14.07
N PHE A 153 -11.00 -7.07 -14.10
CA PHE A 153 -10.31 -6.36 -15.19
C PHE A 153 -10.24 -7.20 -16.47
N SER A 154 -10.05 -6.55 -17.62
CA SER A 154 -9.80 -7.26 -18.87
C SER A 154 -8.61 -8.23 -18.75
N LYS A 155 -8.64 -9.32 -19.53
CA LYS A 155 -7.57 -10.34 -19.54
C LYS A 155 -6.18 -9.74 -19.76
N THR A 156 -6.10 -8.66 -20.53
CA THR A 156 -4.89 -7.93 -20.88
C THR A 156 -4.28 -7.17 -19.70
N PHE A 157 -5.08 -6.74 -18.73
CA PHE A 157 -4.62 -5.88 -17.63
C PHE A 157 -4.68 -6.57 -16.25
N SER A 158 -5.31 -7.73 -16.16
CA SER A 158 -5.46 -8.46 -14.90
C SER A 158 -4.14 -8.74 -14.18
N ASP A 159 -3.04 -8.96 -14.91
CA ASP A 159 -1.68 -9.19 -14.41
C ASP A 159 -0.87 -7.89 -14.20
N LYS A 160 -1.48 -6.73 -14.42
CA LYS A 160 -0.83 -5.42 -14.28
C LYS A 160 -1.36 -4.60 -13.11
N VAL A 161 -2.38 -5.11 -12.41
CA VAL A 161 -3.00 -4.42 -11.27
C VAL A 161 -2.82 -5.27 -10.01
N CYS A 162 -2.32 -4.64 -8.96
CA CYS A 162 -2.30 -5.21 -7.62
C CYS A 162 -2.95 -4.27 -6.63
N TRP A 163 -3.38 -4.83 -5.51
CA TRP A 163 -4.11 -4.09 -4.49
C TRP A 163 -3.65 -4.45 -3.08
N ILE A 164 -3.64 -3.47 -2.20
CA ILE A 164 -3.41 -3.68 -0.77
C ILE A 164 -4.29 -2.73 0.06
N SER A 165 -4.73 -3.18 1.23
CA SER A 165 -5.48 -2.30 2.13
C SER A 165 -4.54 -1.41 2.95
N TRP A 166 -4.97 -0.19 3.28
CA TRP A 166 -4.26 0.67 4.23
C TRP A 166 -4.02 0.00 5.59
N GLN A 167 -4.93 -0.89 6.02
CA GLN A 167 -4.74 -1.71 7.21
C GLN A 167 -3.53 -2.63 7.08
N LYS A 168 -3.37 -3.29 5.93
CA LYS A 168 -2.23 -4.17 5.70
C LYS A 168 -0.92 -3.37 5.58
N VAL A 169 -0.95 -2.20 4.95
CA VAL A 169 0.19 -1.25 4.93
C VAL A 169 0.63 -0.87 6.35
N TRP A 170 -0.34 -0.58 7.22
CA TRP A 170 -0.07 -0.32 8.64
C TRP A 170 0.57 -1.51 9.34
N ASP A 171 0.03 -2.71 9.17
CA ASP A 171 0.51 -3.91 9.83
C ASP A 171 1.96 -4.20 9.42
N ILE A 172 2.29 -4.07 8.13
CA ILE A 172 3.67 -4.19 7.62
C ILE A 172 4.60 -3.17 8.28
N SER A 173 4.18 -1.90 8.36
CA SER A 173 4.95 -0.84 9.02
C SER A 173 5.24 -1.19 10.48
N LYS A 174 4.21 -1.64 11.20
CA LYS A 174 4.30 -2.04 12.61
C LYS A 174 5.28 -3.19 12.82
N ASP A 175 5.16 -4.25 12.03
CA ASP A 175 6.02 -5.44 12.14
C ASP A 175 7.51 -5.08 11.94
N ILE A 176 7.80 -4.15 11.02
CA ILE A 176 9.16 -3.65 10.80
C ILE A 176 9.64 -2.80 11.98
N ILE A 177 8.81 -1.91 12.52
CA ILE A 177 9.16 -1.06 13.67
C ILE A 177 9.48 -1.90 14.93
N GLU A 178 8.74 -3.01 15.11
CA GLU A 178 8.90 -3.91 16.26
C GLU A 178 10.08 -4.89 16.09
N SER A 179 10.70 -4.93 14.91
CA SER A 179 11.86 -5.80 14.65
C SER A 179 13.09 -5.41 15.50
N PRO A 180 13.83 -6.39 16.07
CA PRO A 180 14.88 -6.14 17.06
C PRO A 180 16.08 -5.34 16.55
N ASN A 181 16.29 -5.27 15.23
CA ASN A 181 17.46 -4.64 14.61
C ASN A 181 17.13 -3.41 13.75
N ILE A 182 15.91 -2.88 13.82
CA ILE A 182 15.54 -1.72 13.02
C ILE A 182 16.16 -0.43 13.62
N SER A 183 16.78 0.38 12.76
CA SER A 183 17.44 1.63 13.19
C SER A 183 16.43 2.68 13.65
N LYS A 184 16.86 3.61 14.51
CA LYS A 184 16.01 4.71 15.00
C LYS A 184 15.42 5.54 13.86
N ASP A 185 16.21 5.84 12.84
CA ASP A 185 15.76 6.63 11.68
C ASP A 185 14.65 5.91 10.91
N LYS A 186 14.77 4.60 10.71
CA LYS A 186 13.73 3.80 10.04
C LYS A 186 12.45 3.72 10.88
N LYS A 187 12.57 3.63 12.21
CA LYS A 187 11.39 3.71 13.11
C LYS A 187 10.67 5.06 12.98
N LEU A 188 11.43 6.15 12.92
CA LEU A 188 10.85 7.49 12.73
C LEU A 188 10.14 7.57 11.38
N VAL A 189 10.80 7.14 10.29
CA VAL A 189 10.23 7.19 8.94
C VAL A 189 8.91 6.41 8.85
N LEU A 190 8.89 5.18 9.35
CA LEU A 190 7.67 4.35 9.37
C LEU A 190 6.61 4.86 10.37
N GLY A 191 7.04 5.55 11.42
CA GLY A 191 6.17 6.23 12.38
C GLY A 191 5.39 7.40 11.78
N GLU A 192 5.93 8.11 10.78
CA GLU A 192 5.19 9.16 10.07
C GLU A 192 4.04 8.59 9.25
N LEU A 193 4.23 7.41 8.62
CA LEU A 193 3.14 6.69 7.94
C LEU A 193 2.02 6.35 8.90
N LYS A 194 2.37 5.90 10.11
CA LYS A 194 1.43 5.66 11.19
C LYS A 194 0.61 6.92 11.51
N GLY A 195 1.28 8.05 11.75
CA GLY A 195 0.62 9.33 12.03
C GLY A 195 -0.27 9.81 10.88
N GLY A 196 0.18 9.66 9.64
CA GLY A 196 -0.59 10.00 8.44
C GLY A 196 -1.90 9.23 8.34
N LEU A 197 -1.86 7.91 8.58
CA LEU A 197 -3.04 7.06 8.51
C LEU A 197 -4.04 7.37 9.63
N GLU A 198 -3.56 7.73 10.83
CA GLU A 198 -4.40 8.22 11.92
C GLU A 198 -5.07 9.57 11.58
N LEU A 199 -4.34 10.48 10.94
CA LEU A 199 -4.85 11.79 10.52
C LEU A 199 -5.86 11.71 9.37
N ALA A 200 -5.67 10.79 8.42
CA ALA A 200 -6.63 10.51 7.35
C ALA A 200 -7.93 9.86 7.85
N ASN A 201 -8.07 9.69 9.18
CA ASN A 201 -9.23 9.15 9.88
C ASN A 201 -9.68 7.79 9.33
N LEU A 202 -8.72 7.00 8.85
CA LEU A 202 -8.97 5.64 8.41
C LEU A 202 -9.33 4.82 9.64
N LYS A 203 -10.47 4.12 9.60
CA LYS A 203 -10.88 3.18 10.66
C LYS A 203 -9.97 1.95 10.64
N LEU A 204 -8.74 2.11 11.10
CA LEU A 204 -7.81 1.02 11.27
C LEU A 204 -8.26 0.15 12.45
N ILE A 205 -8.37 -1.15 12.21
CA ILE A 205 -8.62 -2.12 13.26
C ILE A 205 -7.32 -2.23 14.05
N LYS A 206 -7.27 -1.61 15.24
CA LYS A 206 -6.13 -1.79 16.14
C LYS A 206 -5.98 -3.29 16.44
N PRO A 207 -4.79 -3.89 16.27
CA PRO A 207 -4.55 -5.25 16.71
C PRO A 207 -4.96 -5.33 18.19
N LYS A 208 -5.86 -6.25 18.53
CA LYS A 208 -6.14 -6.50 19.94
C LYS A 208 -4.80 -6.84 20.59
N PRO A 209 -4.40 -6.17 21.68
CA PRO A 209 -3.20 -6.58 22.38
C PRO A 209 -3.36 -8.06 22.68
N ASN A 210 -2.32 -8.86 22.36
CA ASN A 210 -2.23 -10.23 22.85
C ASN A 210 -2.34 -10.10 24.37
N ARG A 211 -3.53 -10.36 24.90
CA ARG A 211 -3.69 -10.59 26.31
C ARG A 211 -2.95 -11.90 26.52
N CYS A 212 -1.68 -11.81 26.91
CA CYS A 212 -1.16 -12.78 27.85
C CYS A 212 -2.23 -12.85 28.94
N ASN A 213 -2.90 -13.99 29.04
CA ASN A 213 -3.66 -14.34 30.24
C ASN A 213 -2.64 -14.43 31.36
N THR A 214 -2.25 -13.27 31.90
CA THR A 214 -1.65 -13.20 33.22
C THR A 214 -2.81 -13.28 34.18
N ASP A 215 -2.87 -14.45 34.82
CA ASP A 215 -3.75 -14.80 35.92
C ASP A 215 -4.02 -13.60 36.84
N LYS A 216 -5.30 -13.24 36.92
CA LYS A 216 -5.85 -12.61 38.12
C LYS A 216 -7.06 -13.42 38.57
N ASN A 217 -6.78 -14.59 39.13
CA ASN A 217 -7.63 -15.12 40.19
C ASN A 217 -6.83 -16.04 41.13
N PRO A 218 -6.24 -15.51 42.23
CA PRO A 218 -5.62 -16.34 43.26
C PRO A 218 -6.71 -16.88 44.20
N LYS A 219 -7.66 -17.67 43.69
CA LYS A 219 -8.63 -18.41 44.50
C LYS A 219 -9.06 -19.70 43.80
N ASN A 220 -8.18 -20.70 43.84
CA ASN A 220 -8.50 -22.12 44.04
C ASN A 220 -7.27 -22.99 43.79
N TYR A 221 -6.35 -23.01 44.76
CA TYR A 221 -5.47 -24.15 44.94
C TYR A 221 -6.32 -25.31 45.46
N ARG A 222 -6.77 -26.20 44.59
CA ARG A 222 -7.12 -27.58 44.95
C ARG A 222 -7.03 -28.47 43.70
N ASN A 223 -5.97 -29.28 43.71
CA ASN A 223 -5.79 -30.52 42.97
C ASN A 223 -5.94 -30.48 41.44
N LYS A 224 -4.86 -30.18 40.72
CA LYS A 224 -4.54 -30.86 39.43
C LYS A 224 -3.03 -31.06 39.30
N LYS A 225 -2.66 -32.28 38.90
CA LYS A 225 -1.28 -32.79 38.72
C LYS A 225 -0.46 -31.92 37.75
N PRO A 226 0.88 -31.88 37.87
CA PRO A 226 1.71 -31.17 36.91
C PRO A 226 1.63 -31.84 35.53
N CYS A 227 1.28 -31.06 34.51
CA CYS A 227 1.51 -31.46 33.12
C CYS A 227 3.02 -31.50 32.87
N SER A 228 3.52 -32.68 32.55
CA SER A 228 4.85 -32.91 32.01
C SER A 228 5.04 -32.15 30.69
N LEU A 229 6.17 -31.47 30.57
CA LEU A 229 6.71 -30.97 29.31
C LEU A 229 6.92 -32.16 28.36
N ILE A 230 6.29 -32.12 27.18
CA ILE A 230 6.69 -32.96 26.05
C ILE A 230 7.32 -32.02 25.04
N ASN A 231 8.64 -32.10 24.94
CA ASN A 231 9.41 -31.63 23.79
C ASN A 231 9.19 -32.64 22.65
N SER A 232 8.80 -32.16 21.48
CA SER A 232 9.24 -32.62 20.13
C SER A 232 8.71 -31.63 19.10
#